data_AF-A0AA39E4Q5-F1
#
_entry.id   AF-A0AA39E4Q5-F1
#
_cell.length_a   1.000
_cell.length_b   1.000
_cell.length_c   1.000
_cell.angle_alpha   90.00
_cell.angle_beta   90.00
_cell.angle_gamma   90.00
#
_symmetry.space_group_name_H-M   'P 1'
#
loop_
_entity.id
_entity.type
_entity.pdbx_description
1 polymer ?
#
loop_
_entity_poly.entity_id
_entity_poly.type
_entity_poly.pdbx_seq_one_letter_code
_entity_poly.pdbx_strand_id
1 'polypeptide(L)'
;MGFSFMYFLLVCIFQCLFVPLVASQGQLAPALFIFGDSFFDSGNNNNRKTLAKANYPPYGIDFPSGVTGRFSNGLIITDYFALSLGLQISPPFLETEESVMKNFLEGFNYASASAGILPETGSALGRNLCMKKQVKLFRKTVRDYIPLHFTSSKELSNHLSKSIFAILIGGNDYANNYLQPQQYNSSSLYNPKQFGELLVKELGNHLKELYYLGARKFVVFEIAAIGCFPAILNKVKPKTRCVEDTNKLVSIFNKKLANELNLLSTILEGSTFTKAESYELTYNMLKHSARYEIHVAWLETMELDHASQIKGLAKTGTPISFGTHFTPPKRYTRLLEANVSMLLAFALPSIFSNSLKSPDQALDAPLKLSLTE
;
A
#
# COMPACT_ATOMS: atom_id res chain seq x y z
N MET A 1 -10.87 -12.24 52.59
CA MET A 1 -9.92 -11.42 51.81
C MET A 1 -8.82 -12.23 51.11
N GLY A 2 -8.32 -13.34 51.67
CA GLY A 2 -7.22 -14.11 51.05
C GLY A 2 -7.54 -14.83 49.72
N PHE A 3 -8.73 -15.39 49.56
CA PHE A 3 -9.09 -16.16 48.34
C PHE A 3 -9.21 -15.31 47.07
N SER A 4 -9.68 -14.06 47.18
CA SER A 4 -9.81 -13.13 46.04
C SER A 4 -8.44 -12.65 45.55
N PHE A 5 -7.51 -12.42 46.48
CA PHE A 5 -6.14 -12.01 46.15
C PHE A 5 -5.35 -13.13 45.47
N MET A 6 -5.53 -14.38 45.91
CA MET A 6 -4.87 -15.54 45.31
C MET A 6 -5.38 -15.86 43.90
N TYR A 7 -6.68 -15.66 43.65
CA TYR A 7 -7.26 -15.79 42.31
C TYR A 7 -6.74 -14.70 41.36
N PHE A 8 -6.64 -13.45 41.82
CA PHE A 8 -6.10 -12.35 41.02
C PHE A 8 -4.63 -12.57 40.63
N LEU A 9 -3.80 -13.06 41.58
CA LEU A 9 -2.41 -13.43 41.32
C LEU A 9 -2.28 -14.57 40.30
N LEU A 10 -3.12 -15.60 40.40
CA LEU A 10 -3.12 -16.71 39.44
C LEU A 10 -3.55 -16.27 38.04
N VAL A 11 -4.54 -15.36 37.93
CA VAL A 11 -4.95 -14.78 36.63
C VAL A 11 -3.83 -13.92 36.03
N CYS A 12 -3.14 -13.10 36.82
CA CYS A 12 -2.00 -12.32 36.34
C CYS A 12 -0.84 -13.21 35.90
N ILE A 13 -0.51 -14.29 36.64
CA ILE A 13 0.53 -15.25 36.26
C ILE A 13 0.14 -15.99 34.97
N PHE A 14 -1.12 -16.41 34.83
CA PHE A 14 -1.62 -17.06 33.62
C PHE A 14 -1.60 -16.09 32.42
N GLN A 15 -1.94 -14.82 32.61
CA GLN A 15 -1.82 -13.78 31.58
C GLN A 15 -0.35 -13.52 31.18
N CYS A 16 0.59 -13.54 32.13
CA CYS A 16 2.03 -13.39 31.85
C CYS A 16 2.63 -14.63 31.15
N LEU A 17 2.12 -15.84 31.42
CA LEU A 17 2.59 -17.09 30.80
C LEU A 17 2.05 -17.30 29.37
N PHE A 18 0.98 -16.60 28.99
CA PHE A 18 0.35 -16.66 27.66
C PHE A 18 0.51 -15.39 26.83
N VAL A 19 1.29 -14.40 27.26
CA VAL A 19 1.86 -13.45 26.30
C VAL A 19 2.78 -14.30 25.42
N PRO A 20 2.49 -14.52 24.13
CA PRO A 20 3.50 -15.10 23.26
C PRO A 20 4.72 -14.20 23.42
N LEU A 21 5.81 -14.77 23.93
CA LEU A 21 7.12 -14.19 23.74
C LEU A 21 7.24 -14.12 22.23
N VAL A 22 6.84 -12.99 21.63
CA VAL A 22 7.25 -12.63 20.29
C VAL A 22 8.75 -12.51 20.46
N ALA A 23 9.45 -13.62 20.24
CA ALA A 23 10.88 -13.60 20.05
C ALA A 23 11.10 -12.43 19.10
N SER A 24 11.85 -11.42 19.55
CA SER A 24 12.26 -10.33 18.68
C SER A 24 12.94 -11.01 17.50
N GLN A 25 12.21 -11.20 16.40
CA GLN A 25 12.83 -11.41 15.12
C GLN A 25 13.65 -10.14 14.95
N GLY A 26 14.97 -10.29 15.02
CA GLY A 26 15.87 -9.16 14.95
C GLY A 26 15.52 -8.31 13.73
N GLN A 27 15.59 -7.00 13.89
CA GLN A 27 15.26 -6.04 12.84
C GLN A 27 15.99 -6.39 11.53
N LEU A 28 15.23 -6.71 10.47
CA LEU A 28 15.78 -7.20 9.20
C LEU A 28 16.22 -6.06 8.27
N ALA A 29 15.71 -4.85 8.49
CA ALA A 29 16.13 -3.64 7.81
C ALA A 29 16.03 -2.43 8.75
N PRO A 30 16.89 -1.41 8.62
CA PRO A 30 16.86 -0.24 9.52
C PRO A 30 15.61 0.62 9.42
N ALA A 31 15.00 0.68 8.23
CA ALA A 31 13.80 1.47 7.96
C ALA A 31 13.04 0.97 6.74
N LEU A 32 11.77 1.35 6.68
CA LEU A 32 10.88 1.19 5.53
C LEU A 32 10.35 2.57 5.09
N PHE A 33 10.71 2.99 3.88
CA PHE A 33 10.21 4.23 3.26
C PHE A 33 9.19 3.89 2.19
N ILE A 34 7.99 4.46 2.29
CA ILE A 34 6.84 4.03 1.49
C ILE A 34 6.39 5.17 0.56
N PHE A 35 6.25 4.86 -0.72
CA PHE A 35 5.79 5.77 -1.77
C PHE A 35 4.67 5.10 -2.54
N GLY A 36 3.65 5.87 -2.91
CA GLY A 36 2.57 5.29 -3.68
C GLY A 36 1.24 6.02 -3.65
N ASP A 37 0.19 5.26 -3.93
CA ASP A 37 -1.18 5.73 -3.97
C ASP A 37 -2.04 5.20 -2.79
N SER A 38 -3.37 5.05 -2.99
CA SER A 38 -4.31 4.68 -1.93
C SER A 38 -4.04 3.31 -1.32
N PHE A 39 -3.44 2.38 -2.07
CA PHE A 39 -3.07 1.06 -1.52
C PHE A 39 -2.03 1.17 -0.40
N PHE A 40 -1.21 2.20 -0.44
CA PHE A 40 -0.12 2.43 0.51
C PHE A 40 -0.41 3.62 1.45
N ASP A 41 -1.47 4.41 1.25
CA ASP A 41 -1.74 5.61 2.06
C ASP A 41 -2.18 5.25 3.49
N SER A 42 -1.44 5.73 4.48
CA SER A 42 -1.74 5.54 5.90
C SER A 42 -2.45 6.72 6.57
N GLY A 43 -2.77 7.78 5.81
CA GLY A 43 -3.49 8.96 6.30
C GLY A 43 -3.00 10.31 5.78
N ASN A 44 -2.08 10.37 4.81
CA ASN A 44 -1.52 11.64 4.30
C ASN A 44 -2.58 12.55 3.64
N ASN A 45 -3.78 12.02 3.38
CA ASN A 45 -4.89 12.76 2.78
C ASN A 45 -5.85 13.41 3.80
N ASN A 46 -5.71 13.12 5.11
CA ASN A 46 -6.69 13.50 6.13
C ASN A 46 -6.93 15.02 6.19
N ASN A 47 -5.86 15.81 6.30
CA ASN A 47 -5.94 17.27 6.38
C ASN A 47 -5.75 18.00 5.04
N ARG A 48 -5.84 17.27 3.92
CA ARG A 48 -5.71 17.84 2.57
C ARG A 48 -7.07 18.25 1.99
N LYS A 49 -7.07 19.26 1.11
CA LYS A 49 -8.23 19.66 0.31
C LYS A 49 -8.38 18.72 -0.90
N THR A 50 -8.91 17.52 -0.66
CA THR A 50 -9.12 16.46 -1.65
C THR A 50 -10.36 15.65 -1.30
N LEU A 51 -11.02 15.07 -2.31
CA LEU A 51 -12.10 14.09 -2.17
C LEU A 51 -11.57 12.67 -1.90
N ALA A 52 -10.30 12.41 -2.22
CA ALA A 52 -9.65 11.11 -2.00
C ALA A 52 -9.29 10.92 -0.51
N LYS A 53 -10.29 10.66 0.34
CA LYS A 53 -10.09 10.42 1.77
C LYS A 53 -10.73 9.11 2.22
N ALA A 54 -10.11 8.49 3.22
CA ALA A 54 -10.61 7.32 3.92
C ALA A 54 -10.60 7.54 5.46
N ASN A 55 -10.77 8.79 5.89
CA ASN A 55 -10.81 9.16 7.31
C ASN A 55 -12.23 9.20 7.87
N TYR A 56 -13.06 8.24 7.48
CA TYR A 56 -14.43 8.07 7.96
C TYR A 56 -14.86 6.59 7.88
N PRO A 57 -15.85 6.14 8.67
CA PRO A 57 -16.36 4.77 8.58
C PRO A 57 -16.88 4.41 7.18
N PRO A 58 -16.71 3.16 6.71
CA PRO A 58 -16.27 1.99 7.48
C PRO A 58 -14.74 1.78 7.52
N TYR A 59 -13.93 2.67 6.96
CA TYR A 59 -12.47 2.54 6.99
C TYR A 59 -11.94 2.54 8.42
N GLY A 60 -10.95 1.70 8.70
CA GLY A 60 -10.34 1.57 10.03
C GLY A 60 -11.17 0.80 11.07
N ILE A 61 -12.30 0.17 10.70
CA ILE A 61 -13.14 -0.60 11.65
C ILE A 61 -12.39 -1.75 12.35
N ASP A 62 -11.42 -2.35 11.67
CA ASP A 62 -10.57 -3.45 12.17
C ASP A 62 -9.18 -2.96 12.61
N PHE A 63 -8.90 -1.65 12.52
CA PHE A 63 -7.62 -1.07 12.96
C PHE A 63 -7.70 -0.73 14.46
N PRO A 64 -6.66 -1.03 15.28
CA PRO A 64 -6.74 -0.85 16.74
C PRO A 64 -7.11 0.56 17.21
N SER A 65 -6.66 1.59 16.49
CA SER A 65 -6.99 3.00 16.79
C SER A 65 -8.19 3.54 16.02
N GLY A 66 -8.94 2.67 15.32
CA GLY A 66 -10.08 3.05 14.49
C GLY A 66 -9.68 3.73 13.18
N VAL A 67 -10.43 4.77 12.81
CA VAL A 67 -10.28 5.50 11.55
C VAL A 67 -8.92 6.21 11.47
N THR A 68 -8.07 5.81 10.52
CA THR A 68 -6.73 6.41 10.33
C THR A 68 -6.54 7.15 9.01
N GLY A 69 -7.39 6.93 8.01
CA GLY A 69 -7.18 7.41 6.65
C GLY A 69 -6.63 6.35 5.69
N ARG A 70 -6.42 5.11 6.17
CA ARG A 70 -6.14 3.94 5.34
C ARG A 70 -7.35 3.56 4.49
N PHE A 71 -7.15 3.25 3.22
CA PHE A 71 -8.17 2.71 2.32
C PHE A 71 -8.42 1.21 2.58
N SER A 72 -8.48 0.86 3.86
CA SER A 72 -8.66 -0.49 4.38
C SER A 72 -9.53 -0.45 5.65
N ASN A 73 -10.11 -1.60 6.02
CA ASN A 73 -10.69 -1.76 7.34
C ASN A 73 -9.62 -1.75 8.44
N GLY A 74 -8.42 -2.23 8.12
CA GLY A 74 -7.37 -2.46 9.10
C GLY A 74 -6.02 -2.08 8.53
N LEU A 75 -5.05 -2.97 8.73
CA LEU A 75 -3.71 -2.83 8.18
C LEU A 75 -3.75 -2.77 6.65
N ILE A 76 -2.85 -1.98 6.07
CA ILE A 76 -2.51 -2.01 4.65
C ILE A 76 -1.25 -2.85 4.45
N ILE A 77 -0.99 -3.27 3.21
CA ILE A 77 0.14 -4.16 2.88
C ILE A 77 1.49 -3.68 3.44
N THR A 78 1.77 -2.38 3.43
CA THR A 78 3.03 -1.85 3.94
C THR A 78 3.13 -1.91 5.46
N ASP A 79 2.01 -1.96 6.18
CA ASP A 79 2.02 -2.20 7.62
C ASP A 79 2.50 -3.63 7.90
N TYR A 80 2.02 -4.62 7.13
CA TYR A 80 2.50 -6.01 7.25
C TYR A 80 3.98 -6.14 6.88
N PHE A 81 4.47 -5.37 5.91
CA PHE A 81 5.90 -5.33 5.59
C PHE A 81 6.73 -4.76 6.73
N ALA A 82 6.29 -3.66 7.35
CA ALA A 82 6.96 -3.09 8.52
C ALA A 82 7.05 -4.14 9.65
N LEU A 83 5.92 -4.77 9.99
CA LEU A 83 5.87 -5.80 11.03
C LEU A 83 6.77 -7.00 10.71
N SER A 84 6.79 -7.44 9.45
CA SER A 84 7.65 -8.56 9.00
C SER A 84 9.15 -8.21 9.00
N LEU A 85 9.50 -6.92 8.95
CA LEU A 85 10.88 -6.45 9.10
C LEU A 85 11.31 -6.28 10.56
N GLY A 86 10.40 -6.48 11.53
CA GLY A 86 10.62 -6.13 12.93
C GLY A 86 10.62 -4.61 13.17
N LEU A 87 9.90 -3.84 12.33
CA LEU A 87 9.72 -2.39 12.45
C LEU A 87 8.35 -2.03 13.02
N GLN A 88 8.27 -0.83 13.59
CA GLN A 88 7.04 -0.10 13.82
C GLN A 88 6.38 0.27 12.49
N ILE A 89 5.05 0.32 12.51
CA ILE A 89 4.26 0.76 11.35
C ILE A 89 4.66 2.20 10.99
N SER A 90 5.08 2.41 9.74
CA SER A 90 5.50 3.71 9.23
C SER A 90 4.37 4.75 9.30
N PRO A 91 4.54 5.85 10.04
CA PRO A 91 3.49 6.85 10.19
C PRO A 91 3.35 7.72 8.91
N PRO A 92 2.15 8.25 8.62
CA PRO A 92 1.94 9.19 7.52
C PRO A 92 2.72 10.49 7.75
N PHE A 93 3.63 10.82 6.84
CA PHE A 93 4.55 11.96 6.99
C PHE A 93 3.81 13.29 7.24
N LEU A 94 2.71 13.56 6.55
CA LEU A 94 1.99 14.84 6.64
C LEU A 94 1.11 14.98 7.90
N GLU A 95 0.84 13.87 8.60
CA GLU A 95 0.04 13.85 9.83
C GLU A 95 0.92 13.54 11.05
N THR A 96 2.24 13.44 10.86
CA THR A 96 3.19 13.21 11.96
C THR A 96 3.69 14.53 12.51
N GLU A 97 3.59 14.70 13.82
CA GLU A 97 4.13 15.87 14.53
C GLU A 97 5.65 15.98 14.37
N GLU A 98 6.16 17.21 14.27
CA GLU A 98 7.59 17.43 14.02
C GLU A 98 8.49 16.87 15.13
N SER A 99 8.03 16.90 16.38
CA SER A 99 8.73 16.29 17.53
C SER A 99 8.88 14.78 17.38
N VAL A 100 7.88 14.11 16.80
CA VAL A 100 7.95 12.66 16.52
C VAL A 100 8.88 12.42 15.33
N MET A 101 8.78 13.23 14.27
CA MET A 101 9.64 13.10 13.09
C MET A 101 11.14 13.18 13.44
N LYS A 102 11.52 14.07 14.37
CA LYS A 102 12.90 14.24 14.84
C LYS A 102 13.46 13.06 15.65
N ASN A 103 12.58 12.17 16.12
CA ASN A 103 12.95 11.04 16.97
C ASN A 103 12.68 9.68 16.29
N PHE A 104 12.27 9.66 15.03
CA PHE A 104 11.81 8.46 14.34
C PHE A 104 12.71 8.08 13.16
N LEU A 105 13.35 6.90 13.25
CA LEU A 105 14.32 6.40 12.27
C LEU A 105 13.81 5.30 11.35
N GLU A 106 12.68 4.68 11.68
CA GLU A 106 12.22 3.45 11.02
C GLU A 106 11.48 3.71 9.69
N GLY A 107 11.43 4.98 9.27
CA GLY A 107 10.95 5.39 7.95
C GLY A 107 9.48 5.77 7.88
N PHE A 108 9.17 6.73 7.00
CA PHE A 108 7.84 7.32 6.91
C PHE A 108 7.06 6.82 5.70
N ASN A 109 5.75 6.98 5.79
CA ASN A 109 4.84 6.79 4.68
C ASN A 109 4.57 8.12 3.97
N TYR A 110 4.93 8.20 2.70
CA TYR A 110 4.70 9.35 1.82
C TYR A 110 3.58 9.10 0.80
N ALA A 111 3.00 7.90 0.76
CA ALA A 111 1.95 7.53 -0.17
C ALA A 111 0.68 8.36 0.09
N SER A 112 -0.09 8.60 -0.97
CA SER A 112 -1.26 9.47 -0.93
C SER A 112 -2.29 8.96 -1.91
N ALA A 113 -3.54 8.80 -1.47
CA ALA A 113 -4.61 8.43 -2.36
C ALA A 113 -4.75 9.41 -3.53
N SER A 114 -5.20 8.87 -4.68
CA SER A 114 -5.24 9.49 -6.01
C SER A 114 -3.88 9.89 -6.61
N ALA A 115 -2.75 9.59 -5.96
CA ALA A 115 -1.44 9.91 -6.51
C ALA A 115 -1.16 9.11 -7.78
N GLY A 116 -0.53 9.77 -8.74
CA GLY A 116 0.04 9.15 -9.93
C GLY A 116 1.51 9.51 -10.06
N ILE A 117 2.16 8.86 -11.03
CA ILE A 117 3.49 9.18 -11.50
C ILE A 117 3.46 10.61 -12.05
N LEU A 118 2.47 10.93 -12.88
CA LEU A 118 2.34 12.26 -13.48
C LEU A 118 1.78 13.28 -12.49
N PRO A 119 2.25 14.55 -12.54
CA PRO A 119 1.79 15.60 -11.63
C PRO A 119 0.29 15.90 -11.67
N GLU A 120 -0.32 15.80 -12.85
CA GLU A 120 -1.72 16.13 -13.11
C GLU A 120 -2.69 15.01 -12.78
N THR A 121 -2.24 13.75 -12.73
CA THR A 121 -3.08 12.59 -12.46
C THR A 121 -3.89 12.78 -11.17
N GLY A 122 -5.19 12.47 -11.17
CA GLY A 122 -6.05 12.57 -9.98
C GLY A 122 -6.35 13.99 -9.48
N SER A 123 -5.86 15.04 -10.15
CA SER A 123 -6.12 16.44 -9.79
C SER A 123 -7.62 16.84 -9.81
N ALA A 124 -8.45 16.11 -10.54
CA ALA A 124 -9.91 16.28 -10.54
C ALA A 124 -10.53 15.99 -9.15
N LEU A 125 -9.84 15.22 -8.30
CA LEU A 125 -10.24 14.96 -6.92
C LEU A 125 -9.73 16.02 -5.94
N GLY A 126 -8.92 16.99 -6.39
CA GLY A 126 -8.37 18.08 -5.59
C GLY A 126 -6.85 18.04 -5.45
N ARG A 127 -6.33 18.47 -4.30
CA ARG A 127 -4.88 18.65 -4.07
C ARG A 127 -4.13 17.31 -4.02
N ASN A 128 -3.57 16.91 -5.14
CA ASN A 128 -2.75 15.70 -5.25
C ASN A 128 -1.33 15.83 -4.67
N LEU A 129 -0.83 14.75 -4.07
CA LEU A 129 0.57 14.50 -3.69
C LEU A 129 1.18 13.43 -4.62
N CYS A 130 1.35 13.80 -5.90
CA CYS A 130 1.97 12.95 -6.93
C CYS A 130 3.39 12.50 -6.56
N MET A 131 3.93 11.50 -7.29
CA MET A 131 5.23 10.88 -6.99
C MET A 131 6.36 11.91 -6.80
N LYS A 132 6.46 12.90 -7.68
CA LYS A 132 7.43 14.01 -7.56
C LYS A 132 7.37 14.72 -6.20
N LYS A 133 6.17 14.93 -5.65
CA LYS A 133 6.00 15.57 -4.34
C LYS A 133 6.36 14.62 -3.20
N GLN A 134 6.07 13.33 -3.32
CA GLN A 134 6.47 12.32 -2.34
C GLN A 134 8.00 12.22 -2.24
N VAL A 135 8.71 12.20 -3.37
CA VAL A 135 10.19 12.26 -3.41
C VAL A 135 10.72 13.54 -2.74
N LYS A 136 10.03 14.67 -2.87
CA LYS A 136 10.39 15.91 -2.15
C LYS A 136 10.22 15.78 -0.63
N LEU A 137 9.19 15.09 -0.16
CA LEU A 137 9.02 14.82 1.28
C LEU A 137 10.14 13.93 1.80
N PHE A 138 10.50 12.87 1.07
CA PHE A 138 11.66 12.05 1.44
C PHE A 138 12.97 12.84 1.44
N ARG A 139 13.19 13.70 0.45
CA ARG A 139 14.35 14.62 0.45
C ARG A 139 14.37 15.50 1.70
N LYS A 140 13.21 15.96 2.17
CA LYS A 140 13.09 16.69 3.44
C LYS A 140 13.48 15.79 4.62
N THR A 141 13.00 14.55 4.66
CA THR A 141 13.40 13.58 5.68
C THR A 141 14.90 13.34 5.76
N VAL A 142 15.57 13.15 4.61
CA VAL A 142 17.02 12.92 4.54
C VAL A 142 17.84 14.17 4.90
N ARG A 143 17.27 15.37 4.74
CA ARG A 143 17.96 16.62 5.07
C ARG A 143 17.76 17.08 6.51
N ASP A 144 16.52 16.97 7.00
CA ASP A 144 16.10 17.70 8.19
C ASP A 144 15.89 16.80 9.41
N TYR A 145 15.64 15.50 9.23
CA TYR A 145 15.22 14.61 10.32
C TYR A 145 16.21 13.48 10.57
N ILE A 146 16.47 12.61 9.59
CA ILE A 146 17.34 11.44 9.79
C ILE A 146 18.78 11.81 10.21
N PRO A 147 19.41 12.88 9.67
CA PRO A 147 20.78 13.24 10.09
C PRO A 147 20.94 13.55 11.57
N LEU A 148 19.87 13.88 12.30
CA LEU A 148 19.90 14.20 13.73
C LEU A 148 20.34 13.00 14.59
N HIS A 149 20.27 11.78 14.03
CA HIS A 149 20.58 10.54 14.73
C HIS A 149 21.98 9.98 14.45
N PHE A 150 22.75 10.63 13.59
CA PHE A 150 24.04 10.12 13.14
C PHE A 150 25.14 11.14 13.35
N THR A 151 26.33 10.65 13.69
CA THR A 151 27.50 11.51 13.91
C THR A 151 28.32 11.72 12.65
N SER A 152 28.10 10.87 11.62
CA SER A 152 28.81 10.95 10.35
C SER A 152 27.90 10.68 9.14
N SER A 153 28.28 11.23 7.99
CA SER A 153 27.63 10.95 6.70
C SER A 153 27.71 9.47 6.29
N LYS A 154 28.74 8.75 6.76
CA LYS A 154 28.91 7.32 6.50
C LYS A 154 27.85 6.48 7.21
N GLU A 155 27.53 6.80 8.47
CA GLU A 155 26.47 6.12 9.21
C GLU A 155 25.10 6.34 8.58
N LEU A 156 24.80 7.60 8.22
CA LEU A 156 23.57 7.95 7.50
C LEU A 156 23.44 7.18 6.18
N SER A 157 24.51 7.18 5.37
CA SER A 157 24.54 6.44 4.11
C SER A 157 24.36 4.94 4.30
N ASN A 158 25.00 4.36 5.33
CA ASN A 158 24.83 2.95 5.69
C ASN A 158 23.41 2.62 6.16
N HIS A 159 22.75 3.52 6.91
CA HIS A 159 21.35 3.37 7.28
C HIS A 159 20.46 3.34 6.03
N LEU A 160 20.53 4.39 5.20
CA LEU A 160 19.69 4.52 4.00
C LEU A 160 19.90 3.40 2.98
N SER A 161 21.15 2.97 2.76
CA SER A 161 21.47 1.90 1.81
C SER A 161 20.99 0.51 2.27
N LYS A 162 20.82 0.31 3.58
CA LYS A 162 20.30 -0.95 4.14
C LYS A 162 18.78 -0.96 4.29
N SER A 163 18.14 0.22 4.29
CA SER A 163 16.69 0.39 4.37
C SER A 163 15.96 -0.02 3.08
N ILE A 164 14.67 -0.34 3.22
CA ILE A 164 13.80 -0.76 2.13
C ILE A 164 12.94 0.40 1.64
N PHE A 165 12.81 0.51 0.31
CA PHE A 165 11.99 1.51 -0.36
C PHE A 165 10.87 0.79 -1.10
N ALA A 166 9.63 0.91 -0.61
CA ALA A 166 8.46 0.29 -1.21
C ALA A 166 7.71 1.30 -2.08
N ILE A 167 7.46 0.96 -3.35
CA ILE A 167 6.84 1.83 -4.34
C ILE A 167 5.66 1.12 -5.00
N LEU A 168 4.45 1.67 -4.87
CA LEU A 168 3.25 1.23 -5.61
C LEU A 168 2.52 2.44 -6.17
N ILE A 169 2.68 2.68 -7.47
CA ILE A 169 2.10 3.84 -8.15
C ILE A 169 1.91 3.55 -9.64
N GLY A 170 1.03 4.29 -10.31
CA GLY A 170 0.77 4.15 -11.75
C GLY A 170 -0.68 3.76 -12.08
N GLY A 171 -1.39 3.09 -11.16
CA GLY A 171 -2.78 2.68 -11.39
C GLY A 171 -3.70 3.87 -11.66
N ASN A 172 -3.51 4.97 -10.91
CA ASN A 172 -4.25 6.21 -11.10
C ASN A 172 -3.91 6.93 -12.42
N ASP A 173 -2.71 6.77 -12.98
CA ASP A 173 -2.37 7.37 -14.27
C ASP A 173 -3.22 6.78 -15.41
N TYR A 174 -3.72 5.55 -15.22
CA TYR A 174 -4.74 4.99 -16.09
C TYR A 174 -6.15 5.36 -15.62
N ALA A 175 -6.52 5.01 -14.39
CA ALA A 175 -7.90 5.10 -13.90
C ALA A 175 -8.40 6.54 -13.73
N ASN A 176 -7.54 7.43 -13.25
CA ASN A 176 -7.82 8.83 -12.89
C ASN A 176 -7.04 9.82 -13.78
N ASN A 177 -6.68 9.39 -15.00
CA ASN A 177 -6.09 10.24 -16.03
C ASN A 177 -6.38 9.71 -17.45
N TYR A 178 -5.66 8.71 -17.95
CA TYR A 178 -5.75 8.27 -19.35
C TYR A 178 -7.17 7.83 -19.79
N LEU A 179 -7.89 7.15 -18.89
CA LEU A 179 -9.28 6.68 -19.09
C LEU A 179 -10.34 7.73 -18.70
N GLN A 180 -9.94 8.99 -18.54
CA GLN A 180 -10.81 10.11 -18.19
C GLN A 180 -10.68 11.25 -19.24
N PRO A 181 -11.02 11.00 -20.52
CA PRO A 181 -10.80 11.95 -21.62
C PRO A 181 -11.58 13.26 -21.49
N GLN A 182 -12.62 13.30 -20.66
CA GLN A 182 -13.37 14.53 -20.36
C GLN A 182 -12.63 15.46 -19.37
N GLN A 183 -11.64 14.93 -18.65
CA GLN A 183 -10.88 15.67 -17.63
C GLN A 183 -9.41 15.86 -18.03
N TYR A 184 -8.87 14.94 -18.84
CA TYR A 184 -7.44 14.91 -19.20
C TYR A 184 -7.26 14.63 -20.68
N ASN A 185 -6.27 15.29 -21.29
CA ASN A 185 -5.97 15.14 -22.72
C ASN A 185 -5.03 13.97 -23.02
N SER A 186 -4.60 13.19 -22.02
CA SER A 186 -3.53 12.19 -22.17
C SER A 186 -3.83 11.14 -23.24
N SER A 187 -5.07 10.64 -23.33
CA SER A 187 -5.47 9.67 -24.36
C SER A 187 -5.65 10.27 -25.75
N SER A 188 -5.76 11.60 -25.86
CA SER A 188 -5.73 12.32 -27.14
C SER A 188 -4.29 12.61 -27.59
N LEU A 189 -3.36 12.77 -26.64
CA LEU A 189 -1.95 13.10 -26.90
C LEU A 189 -1.08 11.87 -27.14
N TYR A 190 -1.40 10.76 -26.48
CA TYR A 190 -0.59 9.55 -26.49
C TYR A 190 -1.44 8.34 -26.81
N ASN A 191 -0.94 7.49 -27.71
CA ASN A 191 -1.46 6.14 -27.83
C ASN A 191 -1.02 5.27 -26.63
N PRO A 192 -1.59 4.06 -26.43
CA PRO A 192 -1.29 3.23 -25.27
C PRO A 192 0.20 2.93 -25.04
N LYS A 193 0.96 2.72 -26.13
CA LYS A 193 2.39 2.41 -26.06
C LYS A 193 3.19 3.64 -25.61
N GLN A 194 2.90 4.79 -26.20
CA GLN A 194 3.54 6.06 -25.85
C GLN A 194 3.24 6.47 -24.41
N PHE A 195 2.00 6.27 -23.95
CA PHE A 195 1.64 6.58 -22.58
C PHE A 195 2.36 5.68 -21.58
N GLY A 196 2.43 4.37 -21.84
CA GLY A 196 3.23 3.45 -21.02
C GLY A 196 4.72 3.81 -21.00
N GLU A 197 5.29 4.27 -22.11
CA GLU A 197 6.67 4.76 -22.20
C GLU A 197 6.90 6.03 -21.39
N LEU A 198 5.97 6.98 -21.46
CA LEU A 198 6.00 8.20 -20.65
C LEU A 198 6.03 7.86 -19.16
N LEU A 199 5.09 7.02 -18.70
CA LEU A 199 4.98 6.66 -17.28
C LEU A 199 6.22 5.95 -16.76
N VAL A 200 6.75 4.96 -17.50
CA VAL A 200 7.94 4.22 -17.08
C VAL A 200 9.16 5.13 -17.03
N LYS A 201 9.32 6.02 -18.01
CA LYS A 201 10.43 6.99 -18.03
C LYS A 201 10.37 7.93 -16.82
N GLU A 202 9.20 8.49 -16.53
CA GLU A 202 9.03 9.39 -15.38
C GLU A 202 9.23 8.66 -14.04
N LEU A 203 8.71 7.44 -13.90
CA LEU A 203 8.97 6.62 -12.72
C LEU A 203 10.47 6.30 -12.57
N GLY A 204 11.15 5.94 -13.65
CA GLY A 204 12.59 5.71 -13.67
C GLY A 204 13.39 6.93 -13.22
N ASN A 205 12.98 8.14 -13.60
CA ASN A 205 13.58 9.38 -13.12
C ASN A 205 13.39 9.56 -11.60
N HIS A 206 12.20 9.29 -11.07
CA HIS A 206 11.95 9.36 -9.62
C HIS A 206 12.75 8.30 -8.84
N LEU A 207 12.89 7.09 -9.37
CA LEU A 207 13.73 6.04 -8.77
C LEU A 207 15.22 6.47 -8.73
N LYS A 208 15.72 7.10 -9.79
CA LYS A 208 17.08 7.70 -9.80
C LYS A 208 17.21 8.80 -8.75
N GLU A 209 16.22 9.67 -8.61
CA GLU A 209 16.24 10.71 -7.57
C GLU A 209 16.32 10.10 -6.15
N LEU A 210 15.56 9.04 -5.86
CA LEU A 210 15.63 8.31 -4.60
C LEU A 210 17.01 7.67 -4.41
N TYR A 211 17.58 7.08 -5.46
CA TYR A 211 18.93 6.52 -5.43
C TYR A 211 19.99 7.57 -5.06
N TYR A 212 19.93 8.75 -5.67
CA TYR A 212 20.85 9.86 -5.36
C TYR A 212 20.62 10.46 -3.96
N LEU A 213 19.50 10.13 -3.32
CA LEU A 213 19.22 10.45 -1.92
C LEU A 213 19.68 9.36 -0.93
N GLY A 214 20.26 8.25 -1.42
CA GLY A 214 20.83 7.19 -0.60
C GLY A 214 20.08 5.86 -0.65
N ALA A 215 18.95 5.79 -1.36
CA ALA A 215 18.21 4.54 -1.50
C ALA A 215 18.99 3.50 -2.31
N ARG A 216 18.99 2.24 -1.87
CA ARG A 216 19.64 1.14 -2.60
C ARG A 216 18.75 -0.08 -2.79
N LYS A 217 17.84 -0.40 -1.87
CA LYS A 217 16.97 -1.58 -1.97
C LYS A 217 15.54 -1.17 -2.27
N PHE A 218 15.11 -1.38 -3.51
CA PHE A 218 13.80 -1.00 -4.00
C PHE A 218 12.91 -2.22 -4.19
N VAL A 219 11.68 -2.13 -3.70
CA VAL A 219 10.58 -3.04 -4.03
C VAL A 219 9.55 -2.23 -4.81
N VAL A 220 9.49 -2.44 -6.12
CA VAL A 220 8.63 -1.69 -7.04
C VAL A 220 7.51 -2.59 -7.52
N PHE A 221 6.29 -2.24 -7.17
CA PHE A 221 5.10 -2.97 -7.56
C PHE A 221 4.75 -2.64 -8.99
N GLU A 222 4.49 -3.69 -9.77
CA GLU A 222 3.76 -3.52 -11.02
C GLU A 222 2.30 -3.13 -10.72
N ILE A 223 1.62 -2.56 -11.70
CA ILE A 223 0.23 -2.14 -11.53
C ILE A 223 -0.64 -3.40 -11.52
N ALA A 224 -1.54 -3.48 -10.54
CA ALA A 224 -2.55 -4.53 -10.41
C ALA A 224 -3.52 -4.58 -11.61
N ALA A 225 -4.33 -5.62 -11.70
CA ALA A 225 -5.36 -5.74 -12.74
C ALA A 225 -6.55 -4.80 -12.50
N ILE A 226 -6.33 -3.48 -12.66
CA ILE A 226 -7.31 -2.43 -12.33
C ILE A 226 -8.61 -2.53 -13.12
N GLY A 227 -8.61 -3.22 -14.28
CA GLY A 227 -9.82 -3.48 -15.05
C GLY A 227 -10.82 -4.38 -14.31
N CYS A 228 -10.37 -5.10 -13.28
CA CYS A 228 -11.20 -5.89 -12.39
C CYS A 228 -11.67 -5.11 -11.15
N PHE A 229 -11.24 -3.85 -10.97
CA PHE A 229 -11.60 -3.08 -9.77
C PHE A 229 -13.00 -2.48 -9.89
N PRO A 230 -13.78 -2.39 -8.80
CA PRO A 230 -15.15 -1.88 -8.83
C PRO A 230 -15.26 -0.47 -9.40
N ALA A 231 -14.28 0.40 -9.15
CA ALA A 231 -14.26 1.75 -9.69
C ALA A 231 -14.31 1.77 -11.24
N ILE A 232 -13.60 0.84 -11.89
CA ILE A 232 -13.62 0.69 -13.34
C ILE A 232 -14.89 -0.04 -13.80
N LEU A 233 -15.26 -1.13 -13.11
CA LEU A 233 -16.44 -1.94 -13.45
C LEU A 233 -17.74 -1.15 -13.37
N ASN A 234 -17.93 -0.34 -12.34
CA ASN A 234 -19.13 0.48 -12.17
C ASN A 234 -19.23 1.57 -13.24
N LYS A 235 -18.09 2.06 -13.74
CA LYS A 235 -18.04 3.08 -14.80
C LYS A 235 -18.31 2.47 -16.18
N VAL A 236 -17.69 1.34 -16.50
CA VAL A 236 -17.74 0.73 -17.84
C VAL A 236 -18.94 -0.20 -18.01
N LYS A 237 -19.42 -0.82 -16.92
CA LYS A 237 -20.50 -1.82 -16.91
C LYS A 237 -20.30 -2.95 -17.93
N PRO A 238 -19.13 -3.64 -17.92
CA PRO A 238 -18.86 -4.71 -18.87
C PRO A 238 -19.75 -5.94 -18.64
N LYS A 239 -19.90 -6.78 -19.67
CA LYS A 239 -20.56 -8.10 -19.54
C LYS A 239 -19.66 -9.18 -18.91
N THR A 240 -18.38 -8.88 -18.75
CA THR A 240 -17.32 -9.75 -18.19
C THR A 240 -16.98 -9.34 -16.76
N ARG A 241 -16.28 -10.21 -16.01
CA ARG A 241 -15.83 -9.91 -14.63
C ARG A 241 -14.75 -8.82 -14.55
N CYS A 242 -14.04 -8.56 -15.65
CA CYS A 242 -13.03 -7.53 -15.78
C CYS A 242 -13.19 -6.79 -17.11
N VAL A 243 -12.78 -5.52 -17.15
CA VAL A 243 -12.59 -4.76 -18.39
C VAL A 243 -11.24 -5.11 -18.99
N GLU A 244 -11.20 -6.11 -19.89
CA GLU A 244 -9.93 -6.64 -20.39
C GLU A 244 -9.12 -5.64 -21.20
N ASP A 245 -9.77 -4.69 -21.88
CA ASP A 245 -9.03 -3.65 -22.60
C ASP A 245 -8.29 -2.71 -21.63
N THR A 246 -8.86 -2.41 -20.47
CA THR A 246 -8.14 -1.68 -19.40
C THR A 246 -6.94 -2.47 -18.90
N ASN A 247 -7.10 -3.77 -18.68
CA ASN A 247 -6.02 -4.66 -18.26
C ASN A 247 -4.89 -4.74 -19.31
N LYS A 248 -5.24 -4.79 -20.60
CA LYS A 248 -4.26 -4.74 -21.70
C LYS A 248 -3.45 -3.45 -21.68
N LEU A 249 -4.08 -2.29 -21.44
CA LEU A 249 -3.36 -1.01 -21.32
C LEU A 249 -2.32 -1.05 -20.21
N VAL A 250 -2.70 -1.55 -19.03
CA VAL A 250 -1.81 -1.68 -17.88
C VAL A 250 -0.66 -2.66 -18.16
N SER A 251 -0.94 -3.77 -18.85
CA SER A 251 0.09 -4.78 -19.17
C SER A 251 1.26 -4.22 -19.99
N ILE A 252 1.01 -3.18 -20.80
CA ILE A 252 2.06 -2.50 -21.57
C ILE A 252 3.04 -1.81 -20.62
N PHE A 253 2.54 -1.11 -19.61
CA PHE A 253 3.38 -0.49 -18.57
C PHE A 253 4.14 -1.56 -17.78
N ASN A 254 3.48 -2.61 -17.30
CA ASN A 254 4.12 -3.65 -16.48
C ASN A 254 5.29 -4.34 -17.21
N LYS A 255 5.13 -4.63 -18.52
CA LYS A 255 6.21 -5.18 -19.36
C LYS A 255 7.38 -4.21 -19.49
N LYS A 256 7.11 -2.92 -19.68
CA LYS A 256 8.14 -1.88 -19.81
C LYS A 256 8.84 -1.60 -18.49
N LEU A 257 8.10 -1.65 -17.37
CA LEU A 257 8.65 -1.49 -16.03
C LEU A 257 9.72 -2.53 -15.74
N ALA A 258 9.49 -3.80 -16.07
CA ALA A 258 10.50 -4.85 -15.88
C ALA A 258 11.82 -4.52 -16.59
N ASN A 259 11.75 -4.03 -17.84
CA ASN A 259 12.93 -3.63 -18.60
C ASN A 259 13.64 -2.41 -17.97
N GLU A 260 12.89 -1.41 -17.52
CA GLU A 260 13.46 -0.23 -16.86
C GLU A 260 14.14 -0.60 -15.54
N LEU A 261 13.52 -1.46 -14.71
CA LEU A 261 14.13 -1.89 -13.44
C LEU A 261 15.43 -2.68 -13.68
N ASN A 262 15.47 -3.53 -14.72
CA ASN A 262 16.69 -4.22 -15.12
C ASN A 262 17.77 -3.24 -15.63
N LEU A 263 17.38 -2.21 -16.39
CA LEU A 263 18.33 -1.19 -16.81
C LEU A 263 18.87 -0.42 -15.59
N LEU A 264 17.99 0.00 -14.68
CA LEU A 264 18.38 0.74 -13.48
C LEU A 264 19.34 -0.07 -12.59
N SER A 265 19.11 -1.37 -12.41
CA SER A 265 20.02 -2.23 -11.62
C SER A 265 21.42 -2.32 -12.23
N THR A 266 21.56 -2.21 -13.55
CA THR A 266 22.88 -2.22 -14.22
C THR A 266 23.62 -0.89 -14.13
N ILE A 267 22.91 0.25 -14.16
CA ILE A 267 23.54 1.58 -14.21
C ILE A 267 23.67 2.24 -12.83
N LEU A 268 22.93 1.77 -11.83
CA LEU A 268 22.94 2.31 -10.48
C LEU A 268 23.66 1.35 -9.54
N GLU A 269 24.97 1.54 -9.41
CA GLU A 269 25.85 0.63 -8.66
C GLU A 269 25.40 0.43 -7.20
N GLY A 270 25.47 -0.82 -6.74
CA GLY A 270 25.08 -1.21 -5.39
C GLY A 270 23.59 -1.11 -5.09
N SER A 271 22.74 -0.86 -6.10
CA SER A 271 21.29 -0.90 -5.97
C SER A 271 20.72 -2.27 -6.34
N THR A 272 19.54 -2.56 -5.80
CA THR A 272 18.75 -3.74 -6.12
C THR A 272 17.32 -3.30 -6.35
N PHE A 273 16.76 -3.69 -7.48
CA PHE A 273 15.36 -3.44 -7.83
C PHE A 273 14.63 -4.78 -7.90
N THR A 274 13.72 -5.00 -6.96
CA THR A 274 12.81 -6.16 -6.96
C THR A 274 11.46 -5.71 -7.52
N LYS A 275 11.02 -6.34 -8.61
CA LYS A 275 9.64 -6.16 -9.11
C LYS A 275 8.69 -7.01 -8.26
N ALA A 276 7.69 -6.39 -7.64
CA ALA A 276 6.61 -7.11 -6.95
C ALA A 276 5.44 -7.36 -7.91
N GLU A 277 5.13 -8.63 -8.14
CA GLU A 277 4.15 -9.08 -9.13
C GLU A 277 2.73 -9.09 -8.55
N SER A 278 2.06 -7.95 -8.61
CA SER A 278 0.70 -7.77 -8.08
C SER A 278 -0.40 -8.07 -9.11
N TYR A 279 -0.08 -8.09 -10.41
CA TYR A 279 -1.06 -8.17 -11.47
C TYR A 279 -1.79 -9.52 -11.48
N GLU A 280 -1.06 -10.62 -11.58
CA GLU A 280 -1.66 -11.97 -11.64
C GLU A 280 -2.39 -12.33 -10.35
N LEU A 281 -1.84 -11.91 -9.20
CA LEU A 281 -2.49 -12.08 -7.90
C LEU A 281 -3.87 -11.41 -7.90
N THR A 282 -3.91 -10.11 -8.19
CA THR A 282 -5.18 -9.35 -8.20
C THR A 282 -6.14 -9.81 -9.30
N TYR A 283 -5.64 -10.16 -10.49
CA TYR A 283 -6.46 -10.68 -11.58
C TYR A 283 -7.16 -11.98 -11.18
N ASN A 284 -6.41 -12.97 -10.69
CA ASN A 284 -6.95 -14.26 -10.29
C ASN A 284 -7.90 -14.12 -9.09
N MET A 285 -7.53 -13.33 -8.09
CA MET A 285 -8.37 -13.08 -6.93
C MET A 285 -9.71 -12.47 -7.30
N LEU A 286 -9.72 -11.43 -8.14
CA LEU A 286 -10.96 -10.73 -8.48
C LEU A 286 -11.81 -11.50 -9.48
N LYS A 287 -11.16 -12.20 -10.42
CA LYS A 287 -11.85 -13.07 -11.38
C LYS A 287 -12.44 -14.30 -10.70
N HIS A 288 -11.81 -14.81 -9.63
CA HIS A 288 -12.23 -16.01 -8.89
C HIS A 288 -12.56 -15.71 -7.42
N SER A 289 -13.20 -14.57 -7.14
CA SER A 289 -13.41 -14.04 -5.78
C SER A 289 -14.04 -15.03 -4.80
N ALA A 290 -14.95 -15.89 -5.27
CA ALA A 290 -15.58 -16.93 -4.46
C ALA A 290 -14.58 -17.95 -3.88
N ARG A 291 -13.47 -18.23 -4.56
CA ARG A 291 -12.41 -19.15 -4.08
C ARG A 291 -11.61 -18.57 -2.91
N TYR A 292 -11.60 -17.25 -2.80
CA TYR A 292 -10.84 -16.52 -1.78
C TYR A 292 -11.74 -15.99 -0.66
N GLU A 293 -12.99 -16.46 -0.61
CA GLU A 293 -14.04 -15.95 0.29
C GLU A 293 -14.22 -14.42 0.19
N ILE A 294 -13.81 -13.83 -0.94
CA ILE A 294 -14.03 -12.42 -1.25
C ILE A 294 -15.46 -12.33 -1.75
N HIS A 295 -16.37 -12.01 -0.83
CA HIS A 295 -17.69 -11.52 -1.17
C HIS A 295 -17.54 -10.10 -1.70
N VAL A 296 -17.32 -9.98 -3.01
CA VAL A 296 -17.53 -8.72 -3.73
C VAL A 296 -19.02 -8.44 -3.60
N ALA A 297 -19.39 -7.59 -2.63
CA ALA A 297 -20.70 -7.00 -2.66
C ALA A 297 -20.71 -6.13 -3.93
N TRP A 298 -21.39 -6.62 -4.96
CA TRP A 298 -21.71 -5.85 -6.14
C TRP A 298 -22.86 -4.95 -5.70
N LEU A 299 -22.60 -3.67 -5.44
CA LEU A 299 -23.72 -2.74 -5.36
C LEU A 299 -24.27 -2.64 -6.77
N GLU A 300 -25.39 -3.33 -7.02
CA GLU A 300 -26.45 -2.74 -7.81
C GLU A 300 -26.61 -1.31 -7.29
N THR A 301 -26.28 -0.34 -8.15
CA THR A 301 -26.51 1.07 -7.89
C THR A 301 -28.02 1.28 -7.77
N MET A 302 -28.58 1.20 -6.56
CA MET A 302 -29.77 1.99 -6.24
C MET A 302 -29.28 3.40 -5.93
N GLU A 303 -29.56 4.27 -6.89
CA GLU A 303 -29.76 5.71 -6.82
C GLU A 303 -29.14 6.45 -5.63
N LEU A 304 -28.17 7.30 -5.95
CA LEU A 304 -27.91 8.52 -5.19
C LEU A 304 -29.14 9.42 -5.30
N ASP A 305 -30.13 9.22 -4.44
CA ASP A 305 -31.15 10.25 -4.21
C ASP A 305 -31.00 10.83 -2.80
N HIS A 306 -30.58 12.09 -2.82
CA HIS A 306 -30.82 13.13 -1.84
C HIS A 306 -30.27 12.97 -0.41
N ALA A 307 -29.46 13.97 -0.06
CA ALA A 307 -29.16 14.36 1.31
C ALA A 307 -30.45 14.56 2.12
N SER A 308 -30.76 13.65 3.04
CA SER A 308 -31.38 13.92 4.34
C SER A 308 -31.53 12.61 5.12
N GLN A 309 -31.53 12.69 6.45
CA GLN A 309 -31.79 11.62 7.41
C GLN A 309 -30.62 10.72 7.80
N ILE A 310 -29.71 11.26 8.62
CA ILE A 310 -29.09 10.48 9.70
C ILE A 310 -29.70 10.96 11.01
N LYS A 311 -30.73 10.25 11.48
CA LYS A 311 -31.17 10.24 12.89
C LYS A 311 -31.44 8.80 13.30
N GLY A 312 -30.75 8.36 14.35
CA GLY A 312 -31.13 7.19 15.15
C GLY A 312 -30.42 5.89 14.78
N LEU A 313 -29.42 5.50 15.57
CA LEU A 313 -29.61 4.60 16.73
C LEU A 313 -28.25 4.01 17.15
N ALA A 314 -27.80 4.44 18.33
CA ALA A 314 -26.88 3.69 19.17
C ALA A 314 -27.69 2.73 20.08
N LYS A 315 -26.99 1.73 20.65
CA LYS A 315 -27.43 0.63 21.56
C LYS A 315 -27.71 -0.67 20.79
N THR A 316 -27.12 -1.83 21.08
CA THR A 316 -26.57 -2.42 22.33
C THR A 316 -25.58 -3.58 22.04
N GLY A 317 -24.61 -3.79 22.94
CA GLY A 317 -24.28 -5.11 23.54
C GLY A 317 -23.58 -6.18 22.70
N THR A 318 -22.31 -6.45 23.04
CA THR A 318 -21.42 -7.55 22.63
C THR A 318 -21.95 -8.96 23.03
N PRO A 319 -21.47 -10.07 22.40
CA PRO A 319 -20.27 -10.74 22.92
C PRO A 319 -19.24 -11.19 21.86
N ILE A 320 -18.02 -11.38 22.34
CA ILE A 320 -16.80 -11.84 21.66
C ILE A 320 -16.95 -13.31 21.23
N SER A 321 -16.57 -13.64 19.99
CA SER A 321 -16.34 -15.01 19.51
C SER A 321 -15.12 -15.04 18.59
N PHE A 322 -14.17 -15.92 18.92
CA PHE A 322 -13.03 -16.30 18.08
C PHE A 322 -13.51 -17.10 16.85
N GLY A 323 -12.84 -16.91 15.72
CA GLY A 323 -12.76 -17.88 14.64
C GLY A 323 -13.99 -18.04 13.74
N THR A 324 -13.80 -17.70 12.46
CA THR A 324 -14.48 -18.30 11.28
C THR A 324 -16.01 -18.34 11.32
N HIS A 325 -16.65 -17.26 10.84
CA HIS A 325 -17.83 -17.24 9.96
C HIS A 325 -18.40 -15.82 9.95
N PHE A 326 -17.86 -14.95 9.10
CA PHE A 326 -18.48 -13.66 8.82
C PHE A 326 -19.33 -13.78 7.56
N THR A 327 -20.61 -14.10 7.73
CA THR A 327 -21.64 -13.68 6.77
C THR A 327 -21.71 -12.15 6.84
N PRO A 328 -21.35 -11.40 5.78
CA PRO A 328 -21.34 -9.95 5.88
C PRO A 328 -22.80 -9.45 5.98
N PRO A 329 -23.13 -8.60 6.96
CA PRO A 329 -24.41 -7.92 7.00
C PRO A 329 -24.63 -7.14 5.69
N LYS A 330 -25.89 -7.08 5.24
CA LYS A 330 -26.37 -6.47 3.96
C LYS A 330 -26.03 -4.98 3.73
N ARG A 331 -25.07 -4.38 4.44
CA ARG A 331 -24.64 -2.98 4.32
C ARG A 331 -23.17 -2.75 3.96
N TYR A 332 -22.36 -3.80 3.81
CA TYR A 332 -20.91 -3.64 3.59
C TYR A 332 -20.52 -3.79 2.12
N THR A 333 -20.69 -2.71 1.36
CA THR A 333 -20.41 -2.72 -0.09
C THR A 333 -19.38 -1.70 -0.57
N ARG A 334 -18.51 -1.19 0.32
CA ARG A 334 -17.55 -0.13 -0.06
C ARG A 334 -16.06 -0.49 0.11
N LEU A 335 -15.72 -1.75 0.37
CA LEU A 335 -14.41 -2.11 0.93
C LEU A 335 -13.59 -3.07 0.05
N LEU A 336 -13.57 -2.89 -1.28
CA LEU A 336 -12.75 -3.77 -2.12
C LEU A 336 -11.25 -3.46 -2.03
N GLU A 337 -10.86 -2.18 -1.91
CA GLU A 337 -9.45 -1.80 -1.68
C GLU A 337 -8.92 -2.38 -0.36
N ALA A 338 -9.79 -2.51 0.65
CA ALA A 338 -9.48 -3.18 1.92
C ALA A 338 -9.17 -4.67 1.76
N ASN A 339 -10.05 -5.40 1.07
CA ASN A 339 -9.89 -6.85 0.86
C ASN A 339 -8.71 -7.18 -0.05
N VAL A 340 -8.47 -6.37 -1.09
CA VAL A 340 -7.30 -6.53 -1.98
C VAL A 340 -6.01 -6.22 -1.24
N SER A 341 -5.96 -5.16 -0.42
CA SER A 341 -4.77 -4.82 0.37
C SER A 341 -4.41 -5.90 1.38
N MET A 342 -5.40 -6.45 2.09
CA MET A 342 -5.21 -7.52 3.06
C MET A 342 -4.68 -8.80 2.40
N LEU A 343 -5.24 -9.21 1.26
CA LEU A 343 -4.84 -10.44 0.58
C LEU A 343 -3.51 -10.32 -0.17
N LEU A 344 -3.20 -9.14 -0.74
CA LEU A 344 -1.85 -8.85 -1.24
C LEU A 344 -0.82 -8.97 -0.11
N ALA A 345 -1.17 -8.57 1.12
CA ALA A 345 -0.31 -8.72 2.27
C ALA A 345 -0.08 -10.18 2.72
N PHE A 346 -0.98 -11.12 2.39
CA PHE A 346 -0.77 -12.55 2.64
C PHE A 346 0.02 -13.24 1.51
N ALA A 347 -0.11 -12.79 0.27
CA ALA A 347 0.56 -13.41 -0.89
C ALA A 347 2.00 -12.93 -1.10
N LEU A 348 2.28 -11.66 -0.79
CA LEU A 348 3.57 -11.00 -1.06
C LEU A 348 4.71 -11.15 -0.03
N PRO A 349 4.52 -11.67 1.21
CA PRO A 349 5.64 -11.89 2.13
C PRO A 349 6.73 -12.81 1.57
N SER A 350 6.36 -13.76 0.69
CA SER A 350 7.31 -14.65 -0.01
C SER A 350 8.24 -13.88 -0.98
N ILE A 351 7.70 -12.93 -1.72
CA ILE A 351 8.45 -12.05 -2.64
C ILE A 351 9.29 -11.06 -1.85
N PHE A 352 8.72 -10.50 -0.77
CA PHE A 352 9.42 -9.57 0.11
C PHE A 352 10.62 -10.24 0.80
N SER A 353 10.46 -11.48 1.29
CA SER A 353 11.57 -12.25 1.90
C SER A 353 12.74 -12.48 0.93
N ASN A 354 12.47 -12.76 -0.35
CA ASN A 354 13.53 -12.93 -1.35
C ASN A 354 14.26 -11.61 -1.67
N SER A 355 13.59 -10.46 -1.58
CA SER A 355 14.21 -9.14 -1.77
C SER A 355 15.16 -8.72 -0.64
N LEU A 356 15.14 -9.43 0.49
CA LEU A 356 16.01 -9.17 1.63
C LEU A 356 17.38 -9.88 1.52
N LYS A 357 17.54 -10.84 0.61
CA LYS A 357 18.79 -11.57 0.38
C LYS A 357 19.80 -10.70 -0.38
N SER A 358 21.09 -10.81 -0.04
CA SER A 358 22.15 -10.11 -0.78
C SER A 358 22.26 -10.66 -2.22
N PRO A 359 22.85 -9.91 -3.17
CA PRO A 359 23.03 -10.39 -4.55
C PRO A 359 23.70 -11.77 -4.63
N ASP A 360 24.65 -12.06 -3.74
CA ASP A 360 25.37 -13.33 -3.67
C ASP A 360 24.53 -14.52 -3.15
N GLN A 361 23.37 -14.25 -2.54
CA GLN A 361 22.48 -15.27 -1.95
C GLN A 361 21.22 -15.54 -2.79
N ALA A 362 21.05 -14.85 -3.91
CA ALA A 362 19.82 -14.91 -4.73
C ALA A 362 19.82 -16.02 -5.81
N LEU A 363 20.94 -16.74 -6.00
CA LEU A 363 21.13 -17.63 -7.16
C LEU A 363 20.51 -19.03 -7.07
N ASP A 364 20.03 -19.50 -5.91
CA ASP A 364 19.73 -20.94 -5.72
C ASP A 364 18.33 -21.29 -5.17
N ALA A 365 17.26 -20.57 -5.56
CA ALA A 365 15.91 -20.98 -5.17
C ALA A 365 14.93 -21.08 -6.36
N PRO A 366 14.60 -22.29 -6.85
CA PRO A 366 13.52 -22.46 -7.82
C PRO A 366 12.17 -22.17 -7.14
N LEU A 367 11.45 -21.16 -7.65
CA LEU A 367 10.06 -20.88 -7.29
C LEU A 367 9.17 -22.08 -7.68
N LYS A 368 8.77 -22.90 -6.71
CA LYS A 368 7.63 -23.81 -6.84
C LYS A 368 6.56 -23.40 -5.84
N LEU A 369 5.55 -22.67 -6.31
CA LEU A 369 4.26 -22.57 -5.64
C LEU A 369 3.47 -23.85 -5.97
N SER A 370 3.53 -24.82 -5.07
CA SER A 370 2.62 -25.97 -5.05
C SER A 370 1.34 -25.54 -4.34
N LEU A 371 0.33 -25.13 -5.13
CA LEU A 371 -1.05 -25.07 -4.65
C LEU A 371 -1.64 -26.48 -4.81
N THR A 372 -1.60 -27.28 -3.76
CA THR A 372 -2.33 -28.56 -3.72
C THR A 372 -3.74 -28.34 -3.20
N GLU A 373 -4.67 -28.75 -4.06
CA GLU A 373 -6.09 -29.18 -3.93
C GLU A 373 -7.06 -28.43 -3.01
#